data_AF-A0A511BM14-F1
#
_entry.id   AF-A0A511BM14-F1
#
_cell.length_a   1.000
_cell.length_b   1.000
_cell.length_c   1.000
_cell.angle_alpha   90.00
_cell.angle_beta   90.00
_cell.angle_gamma   90.00
#
_symmetry.space_group_name_H-M   'P 1'
#
loop_
_entity.id
_entity.type
_entity.pdbx_description
1 polymer ?
#
loop_
_entity_poly.entity_id
_entity_poly.type
_entity_poly.pdbx_seq_one_letter_code
_entity_poly.pdbx_strand_id
1 'polypeptide(L)'
;MTKRPRSRLAPVVATLGLCGAFLATPAARGQDAPPGGGASMSPGMRADVESGLAYRLPSDFMSRAMGTVESLRSARIAPPDSSSLTLQQTIDRVSATPGVPQILSAHGFTPRDFVLGLTAFGMTVAIMHGQKPPAGFPSPDPGNIALLKAHPAETARLMQAMGMPPSSTP
;
A
#
# COMPACT_ATOMS: atom_id res chain seq x y z
N MET A 1 18.38 -34.72 41.05
CA MET A 1 19.84 -34.94 41.20
C MET A 1 20.51 -34.40 39.94
N THR A 2 21.08 -33.19 39.94
CA THR A 2 22.47 -32.86 40.35
C THR A 2 23.48 -33.07 39.21
N LYS A 3 23.91 -31.98 38.54
CA LYS A 3 25.32 -31.56 38.33
C LYS A 3 25.51 -30.74 37.04
N ARG A 4 25.94 -29.49 37.21
CA ARG A 4 26.87 -28.86 36.25
C ARG A 4 28.22 -29.57 36.33
N PRO A 5 29.02 -29.50 35.26
CA PRO A 5 30.43 -29.23 35.49
C PRO A 5 30.99 -28.11 34.59
N ARG A 6 31.80 -27.28 35.24
CA ARG A 6 32.80 -26.35 34.71
C ARG A 6 33.98 -27.12 34.09
N SER A 7 34.71 -26.48 33.17
CA SER A 7 36.14 -26.64 32.80
C SER A 7 36.30 -26.71 31.27
N ARG A 8 37.30 -26.16 30.58
CA ARG A 8 38.60 -25.58 30.95
C ARG A 8 39.24 -24.95 29.68
N LEU A 9 40.06 -23.92 29.89
CA LEU A 9 41.38 -23.62 29.28
C LEU A 9 41.52 -23.28 27.76
N ALA A 10 42.23 -22.15 27.55
CA ALA A 10 42.81 -21.62 26.30
C ALA A 10 44.01 -22.44 25.78
N PRO A 11 44.54 -22.14 24.58
CA PRO A 11 45.69 -21.20 24.43
C PRO A 11 45.58 -20.27 23.20
N VAL A 12 45.96 -18.98 23.28
CA VAL A 12 47.28 -18.39 22.93
C VAL A 12 47.87 -18.90 21.61
N VAL A 13 47.87 -18.06 20.56
CA VAL A 13 49.05 -17.80 19.68
C VAL A 13 48.92 -16.37 19.13
N ALA A 14 49.94 -15.57 19.39
CA ALA A 14 50.20 -14.27 18.80
C ALA A 14 51.17 -14.43 17.63
N THR A 15 50.97 -13.69 16.55
CA THR A 15 52.03 -13.40 15.57
C THR A 15 51.86 -12.01 14.97
N LEU A 16 52.85 -11.17 15.25
CA LEU A 16 53.17 -9.91 14.57
C LEU A 16 53.61 -10.17 13.12
N GLY A 17 53.19 -9.32 12.20
CA GLY A 17 53.78 -9.13 10.86
C GLY A 17 53.21 -7.85 10.24
N LEU A 18 53.85 -6.70 10.45
CA LEU A 18 54.85 -6.04 9.59
C LEU A 18 54.24 -5.34 8.34
N CYS A 19 54.42 -4.01 8.33
CA CYS A 19 54.20 -3.00 7.29
C CYS A 19 53.80 -3.43 5.88
N GLY A 20 52.65 -2.91 5.43
CA GLY A 20 52.35 -2.63 4.03
C GLY A 20 51.59 -1.31 3.93
N ALA A 21 52.25 -0.27 3.44
CA ALA A 21 51.65 1.02 3.14
C ALA A 21 50.56 0.85 2.06
N PHE A 22 49.29 0.96 2.45
CA PHE A 22 48.20 1.04 1.47
C PHE A 22 48.01 2.50 1.07
N LEU A 23 48.44 2.79 -0.15
CA LEU A 23 48.23 4.05 -0.85
C LEU A 23 46.74 4.42 -0.86
N ALA A 24 46.51 5.72 -0.75
CA ALA A 24 45.21 6.37 -0.79
C ALA A 24 44.40 6.04 -2.06
N THR A 25 43.14 5.67 -1.88
CA THR A 25 42.00 6.10 -2.73
C THR A 25 40.69 5.61 -2.10
N PRO A 26 39.91 6.45 -1.38
CA PRO A 26 38.47 6.29 -1.41
C PRO A 26 38.01 6.86 -2.75
N ALA A 27 38.14 6.07 -3.82
CA ALA A 27 37.33 6.31 -5.01
C ALA A 27 35.89 6.21 -4.54
N ALA A 28 35.23 7.37 -4.51
CA ALA A 28 33.82 7.51 -4.24
C ALA A 28 33.10 6.44 -5.05
N ARG A 29 32.59 5.41 -4.35
CA ARG A 29 31.48 4.62 -4.86
C ARG A 29 30.30 5.59 -4.89
N GLY A 30 30.21 6.36 -5.96
CA GLY A 30 28.94 6.78 -6.51
C GLY A 30 28.15 5.48 -6.65
N GLN A 31 27.34 5.22 -5.64
CA GLN A 31 26.18 4.38 -5.78
C GLN A 31 25.36 5.08 -6.85
N ASP A 32 25.51 4.62 -8.09
CA ASP A 32 24.44 4.64 -9.07
C ASP A 32 23.25 3.97 -8.37
N ALA A 33 22.50 4.81 -7.65
CA ALA A 33 21.10 4.56 -7.40
C ALA A 33 20.50 4.26 -8.79
N PRO A 34 19.76 3.16 -8.95
CA PRO A 34 19.07 2.93 -10.22
C PRO A 34 18.31 4.23 -10.54
N PRO A 35 18.58 4.89 -11.68
CA PRO A 35 17.84 6.07 -12.05
C PRO A 35 16.39 5.66 -12.11
N GLY A 36 15.54 6.43 -11.41
CA GLY A 36 14.09 6.27 -11.44
C GLY A 36 13.61 6.28 -12.88
N GLY A 37 13.50 5.09 -13.45
CA GLY A 37 12.82 4.87 -14.71
C GLY A 37 11.35 5.10 -14.41
N GLY A 38 10.83 6.24 -14.83
CA GLY A 38 9.39 6.43 -14.97
C GLY A 38 8.89 5.28 -15.83
N ALA A 39 8.30 4.27 -15.17
CA ALA A 39 7.61 3.21 -15.86
C ALA A 39 6.61 3.90 -16.78
N SER A 40 6.78 3.74 -18.10
CA SER A 40 5.86 4.29 -19.07
C SER A 40 4.49 3.68 -18.78
N MET A 41 3.62 4.46 -18.17
CA MET A 41 2.30 4.01 -17.74
C MET A 41 1.48 3.71 -18.99
N SER A 42 0.91 2.50 -19.07
CA SER A 42 0.03 2.15 -20.19
C SER A 42 -1.16 3.11 -20.25
N PRO A 43 -1.76 3.38 -21.42
CA PRO A 43 -2.92 4.26 -21.52
C PRO A 43 -4.09 3.86 -20.59
N GLY A 44 -4.30 2.55 -20.40
CA GLY A 44 -5.30 2.04 -19.47
C GLY A 44 -4.99 2.38 -18.02
N MET A 45 -3.74 2.17 -17.59
CA MET A 45 -3.31 2.53 -16.23
C MET A 45 -3.35 4.05 -16.01
N ARG A 46 -3.11 4.84 -17.06
CA ARG A 46 -3.24 6.30 -17.01
C ARG A 46 -4.69 6.71 -16.76
N ALA A 47 -5.63 6.13 -17.50
CA ALA A 47 -7.06 6.39 -17.31
C ALA A 47 -7.56 5.96 -15.91
N ASP A 48 -7.03 4.87 -15.37
CA ASP A 48 -7.36 4.38 -14.04
C ASP A 48 -6.92 5.37 -12.95
N VAL A 49 -5.69 5.89 -13.04
CA VAL A 49 -5.15 6.89 -12.11
C VAL A 49 -5.91 8.22 -12.20
N GLU A 50 -6.24 8.66 -13.41
CA GLU A 50 -7.03 9.87 -13.61
C GLU A 50 -8.43 9.74 -13.01
N SER A 51 -9.09 8.60 -13.23
CA SER A 51 -10.41 8.30 -12.67
C SER A 51 -10.38 8.24 -11.15
N GLY A 52 -9.35 7.61 -10.56
CA GLY A 52 -9.19 7.52 -9.12
C GLY A 52 -8.95 8.88 -8.45
N LEU A 53 -8.05 9.70 -9.01
CA LEU A 53 -7.72 11.02 -8.43
C LEU A 53 -8.85 12.04 -8.58
N ALA A 54 -9.64 11.94 -9.66
CA ALA A 54 -10.78 12.82 -9.91
C ALA A 54 -12.07 12.39 -9.18
N TYR A 55 -12.14 11.16 -8.66
CA TYR A 55 -13.35 10.68 -8.01
C TYR A 55 -13.51 11.26 -6.60
N ARG A 56 -14.61 12.00 -6.40
CA ARG A 56 -14.97 12.56 -5.10
C ARG A 56 -15.71 11.54 -4.25
N LEU A 57 -15.16 11.27 -3.07
CA LEU A 57 -15.77 10.41 -2.07
C LEU A 57 -17.04 11.06 -1.51
N PRO A 58 -18.16 10.33 -1.46
CA PRO A 58 -19.33 10.75 -0.71
C PRO A 58 -19.03 11.02 0.77
N SER A 59 -19.75 11.93 1.41
CA SER A 59 -19.51 12.31 2.82
C SER A 59 -19.70 11.14 3.80
N ASP A 60 -20.58 10.21 3.47
CA ASP A 60 -20.91 9.00 4.22
C ASP A 60 -20.11 7.77 3.76
N PHE A 61 -19.13 7.96 2.87
CA PHE A 61 -18.34 6.87 2.29
C PHE A 61 -17.66 6.00 3.35
N MET A 62 -17.05 6.61 4.39
CA MET A 62 -16.38 5.86 5.47
C MET A 62 -17.32 4.85 6.13
N SER A 63 -18.50 5.31 6.54
CA SER A 63 -19.49 4.47 7.24
C SER A 63 -19.99 3.34 6.34
N ARG A 64 -20.31 3.65 5.07
CA ARG A 64 -20.77 2.65 4.11
C ARG A 64 -19.68 1.63 3.77
N ALA A 65 -18.45 2.08 3.55
CA ALA A 65 -17.32 1.22 3.20
C ALA A 65 -16.99 0.24 4.34
N MET A 66 -16.98 0.72 5.59
CA MET A 66 -16.79 -0.15 6.76
C MET A 66 -17.89 -1.20 6.90
N GLY A 67 -19.16 -0.82 6.77
CA GLY A 67 -20.30 -1.75 6.81
C GLY A 67 -20.23 -2.80 5.71
N THR A 68 -19.81 -2.37 4.52
CA THR A 68 -19.62 -3.25 3.36
C THR A 68 -18.52 -4.27 3.63
N VAL A 69 -17.35 -3.83 4.08
CA VAL A 69 -16.20 -4.72 4.32
C VAL A 69 -16.52 -5.74 5.43
N GLU A 70 -17.21 -5.34 6.49
CA GLU A 70 -17.65 -6.28 7.54
C GLU A 70 -18.65 -7.31 7.00
N SER A 71 -19.56 -6.89 6.12
CA SER A 71 -20.54 -7.80 5.49
C SER A 71 -19.88 -8.77 4.52
N LEU A 72 -18.90 -8.33 3.75
CA LEU A 72 -18.11 -9.21 2.88
C LEU A 72 -17.32 -10.23 3.69
N ARG A 73 -16.70 -9.81 4.81
CA ARG A 73 -15.97 -10.70 5.73
C ARG A 73 -16.89 -11.73 6.38
N SER A 74 -18.07 -11.33 6.86
CA SER A 74 -19.04 -12.25 7.47
C SER A 74 -19.59 -13.26 6.46
N ALA A 75 -19.73 -12.86 5.19
CA ALA A 75 -20.05 -13.74 4.07
C ALA A 75 -18.87 -14.61 3.60
N ARG A 76 -17.68 -14.49 4.21
CA ARG A 76 -16.42 -15.14 3.81
C ARG A 76 -16.02 -14.85 2.36
N ILE A 77 -16.39 -13.68 1.86
CA ILE A 77 -16.00 -13.21 0.53
C ILE A 77 -14.71 -12.39 0.69
N ALA A 78 -13.62 -12.91 0.14
CA ALA A 78 -12.37 -12.18 0.07
C ALA A 78 -12.41 -11.17 -1.09
N PRO A 79 -11.77 -9.99 -0.95
CA PRO A 79 -11.57 -9.09 -2.08
C PRO A 79 -10.79 -9.81 -3.20
N PRO A 80 -11.12 -9.56 -4.47
CA PRO A 80 -10.36 -10.12 -5.58
C PRO A 80 -8.93 -9.57 -5.57
N ASP A 81 -7.95 -10.40 -5.96
CA ASP A 81 -6.61 -9.90 -6.25
C ASP A 81 -6.68 -8.97 -7.47
N SER A 82 -6.48 -7.68 -7.23
CA SER A 82 -6.55 -6.62 -8.22
C SER A 82 -5.17 -6.07 -8.60
N SER A 83 -4.08 -6.70 -8.16
CA SER A 83 -2.72 -6.21 -8.37
C SER A 83 -2.31 -6.09 -9.85
N SER A 84 -2.93 -6.89 -10.73
CA SER A 84 -2.67 -6.91 -12.18
C SER A 84 -3.86 -6.48 -13.03
N LEU A 85 -4.97 -6.03 -12.43
CA LEU A 85 -6.20 -5.69 -13.16
C LEU A 85 -6.27 -4.18 -13.38
N THR A 86 -6.80 -3.77 -14.54
CA THR A 86 -7.24 -2.39 -14.73
C THR A 86 -8.45 -2.09 -13.83
N LEU A 87 -8.78 -0.81 -13.65
CA LEU A 87 -9.95 -0.40 -12.88
C LEU A 87 -11.22 -1.03 -13.46
N GLN A 88 -11.39 -0.99 -14.78
CA GLN A 88 -12.55 -1.58 -15.45
C GLN A 88 -12.61 -3.10 -15.25
N GLN A 89 -11.49 -3.80 -15.40
CA GLN A 89 -11.43 -5.25 -15.14
C GLN A 89 -11.77 -5.59 -13.69
N THR A 90 -11.36 -4.73 -12.75
CA THR A 90 -11.71 -4.86 -11.33
C THR A 90 -13.21 -4.69 -11.11
N ILE A 91 -13.83 -3.69 -11.75
CA ILE A 91 -15.29 -3.47 -11.71
C ILE A 91 -16.04 -4.69 -12.25
N ASP A 92 -15.61 -5.22 -13.39
CA ASP A 92 -16.25 -6.38 -14.02
C ASP A 92 -16.11 -7.63 -13.13
N ARG A 93 -14.93 -7.82 -12.51
CA ARG A 93 -14.67 -8.91 -11.57
C ARG A 93 -15.54 -8.83 -10.32
N VAL A 94 -15.64 -7.65 -9.72
CA VAL A 94 -16.50 -7.39 -8.55
C VAL A 94 -17.98 -7.63 -8.92
N SER A 95 -18.40 -7.17 -10.09
CA SER A 95 -19.76 -7.36 -10.60
C SER A 95 -20.11 -8.83 -10.85
N ALA A 96 -19.14 -9.62 -11.31
CA ALA A 96 -19.31 -11.04 -11.58
C ALA A 96 -19.15 -11.94 -10.34
N THR A 97 -18.72 -11.41 -9.19
CA THR A 97 -18.48 -12.22 -7.99
C THR A 97 -19.82 -12.52 -7.30
N PRO A 98 -20.21 -13.81 -7.14
CA PRO A 98 -21.48 -14.15 -6.51
C PRO A 98 -21.62 -13.57 -5.10
N GLY A 99 -22.76 -12.96 -4.81
CA GLY A 99 -23.08 -12.35 -3.51
C GLY A 99 -22.53 -10.94 -3.29
N VAL A 100 -21.50 -10.53 -4.03
CA VAL A 100 -20.87 -9.21 -3.87
C VAL A 100 -21.81 -8.08 -4.29
N PRO A 101 -22.42 -8.07 -5.48
CA PRO A 101 -23.33 -6.99 -5.88
C PRO A 101 -24.49 -6.76 -4.91
N GLN A 102 -25.01 -7.83 -4.31
CA GLN A 102 -26.10 -7.75 -3.33
C GLN A 102 -25.64 -7.08 -2.03
N ILE A 103 -24.45 -7.46 -1.54
CA ILE A 103 -23.86 -6.83 -0.35
C ILE A 103 -23.54 -5.36 -0.62
N LEU A 104 -22.93 -5.04 -1.76
CA LEU A 104 -22.64 -3.66 -2.15
C LEU A 104 -23.91 -2.81 -2.19
N SER A 105 -24.97 -3.32 -2.83
CA SER A 105 -26.26 -2.65 -2.94
C SER A 105 -26.91 -2.42 -1.57
N ALA A 106 -26.82 -3.37 -0.64
CA ALA A 106 -27.33 -3.22 0.72
C ALA A 106 -26.66 -2.07 1.50
N HIS A 107 -25.43 -1.70 1.13
CA HIS A 107 -24.70 -0.56 1.68
C HIS A 107 -24.73 0.68 0.77
N GLY A 108 -25.57 0.69 -0.26
CA GLY A 108 -25.73 1.83 -1.16
C GLY A 108 -24.58 2.04 -2.14
N PHE A 109 -23.83 0.99 -2.48
CA PHE A 109 -22.80 1.01 -3.51
C PHE A 109 -23.24 0.25 -4.77
N THR A 110 -22.87 0.79 -5.93
CA THR A 110 -22.70 -0.03 -7.13
C THR A 110 -21.30 -0.65 -7.13
N PRO A 111 -21.05 -1.76 -7.87
CA PRO A 111 -19.69 -2.27 -8.07
C PRO A 111 -18.71 -1.20 -8.55
N ARG A 112 -19.16 -0.32 -9.45
CA ARG A 112 -18.37 0.79 -9.98
C ARG A 112 -18.01 1.81 -8.91
N ASP A 113 -18.99 2.26 -8.13
CA ASP A 113 -18.76 3.27 -7.07
C ASP A 113 -17.89 2.73 -5.94
N PHE A 114 -18.05 1.45 -5.59
CA PHE A 114 -17.21 0.81 -4.59
C PHE A 114 -15.75 0.77 -5.03
N VAL A 115 -15.48 0.28 -6.25
CA VAL A 115 -14.10 0.19 -6.77
C VAL A 115 -13.48 1.58 -6.93
N LEU A 116 -14.19 2.53 -7.56
CA LEU A 116 -13.71 3.92 -7.68
C LEU A 116 -13.46 4.57 -6.32
N GLY A 117 -14.35 4.36 -5.35
CA GLY A 117 -14.21 4.86 -3.99
C GLY A 117 -12.99 4.31 -3.28
N LEU A 118 -12.75 2.99 -3.34
CA LEU A 118 -11.56 2.38 -2.75
C LEU A 118 -10.26 2.83 -3.44
N THR A 119 -10.28 3.01 -4.77
CA THR A 119 -9.12 3.54 -5.52
C THR A 119 -8.82 4.98 -5.12
N ALA A 120 -9.83 5.85 -5.11
CA ALA A 120 -9.70 7.25 -4.72
C ALA A 120 -9.23 7.38 -3.26
N PHE A 121 -9.78 6.56 -2.37
CA PHE A 121 -9.33 6.45 -0.99
C PHE A 121 -7.85 6.08 -0.91
N GLY A 122 -7.44 4.97 -1.55
CA GLY A 122 -6.06 4.48 -1.50
C GLY A 122 -5.05 5.50 -2.05
N MET A 123 -5.37 6.15 -3.17
CA MET A 123 -4.52 7.19 -3.75
C MET A 123 -4.43 8.43 -2.85
N THR A 124 -5.54 8.86 -2.27
CA THR A 124 -5.57 10.02 -1.36
C THR A 124 -4.74 9.73 -0.10
N VAL A 125 -4.91 8.55 0.50
CA VAL A 125 -4.11 8.09 1.65
C VAL A 125 -2.62 8.07 1.31
N ALA A 126 -2.24 7.42 0.20
CA ALA A 126 -0.85 7.34 -0.22
C ALA A 126 -0.20 8.73 -0.33
N ILE A 127 -0.91 9.69 -0.93
CA ILE A 127 -0.42 11.06 -1.11
C ILE A 127 -0.36 11.83 0.21
N MET A 128 -1.34 11.63 1.10
CA MET A 128 -1.30 12.18 2.47
C MET A 128 -0.10 11.67 3.28
N HIS A 129 0.38 10.45 2.99
CA HIS A 129 1.57 9.86 3.61
C HIS A 129 2.88 10.17 2.87
N GLY A 130 2.88 11.12 1.93
CA GLY A 130 4.10 11.63 1.28
C GLY A 130 4.44 11.00 -0.06
N GLN A 131 3.59 10.11 -0.61
CA GLN A 131 3.71 9.72 -2.01
C GLN A 131 3.37 10.92 -2.90
N LYS A 132 4.09 11.06 -4.02
CA LYS A 132 3.76 12.08 -5.02
C LYS A 132 2.78 11.47 -6.03
N PRO A 133 1.79 12.24 -6.51
CA PRO A 133 1.01 11.80 -7.66
C PRO A 133 1.94 11.56 -8.85
N PRO A 134 1.62 10.60 -9.74
CA PRO A 134 2.42 10.37 -10.93
C PRO A 134 2.55 11.66 -11.76
N ALA A 135 3.66 11.80 -12.50
CA ALA A 135 3.93 13.00 -13.27
C ALA A 135 2.81 13.23 -14.32
N GLY A 136 2.29 14.47 -14.38
CA GLY A 136 1.21 14.84 -15.31
C GLY A 136 -0.19 14.47 -14.83
N PHE A 137 -0.38 14.21 -13.54
CA PHE A 137 -1.68 13.99 -12.92
C PHE A 137 -1.98 15.05 -11.84
N PRO A 138 -3.26 15.38 -11.62
CA PRO A 138 -3.66 16.33 -10.58
C PRO A 138 -3.41 15.77 -9.17
N SER A 139 -3.46 16.65 -8.17
CA SER A 139 -3.58 16.21 -6.78
C SER A 139 -4.97 15.58 -6.54
N PRO A 140 -5.13 14.75 -5.49
CA PRO A 140 -6.43 14.19 -5.11
C PRO A 140 -7.45 15.30 -4.84
N ASP A 141 -8.73 14.98 -5.01
CA ASP A 141 -9.82 15.90 -4.65
C ASP A 141 -9.63 16.40 -3.19
N PRO A 142 -9.63 17.73 -2.96
CA PRO A 142 -9.37 18.29 -1.63
C PRO A 142 -10.47 17.94 -0.62
N GLY A 143 -11.70 17.65 -1.07
CA GLY A 143 -12.78 17.12 -0.26
C GLY A 143 -12.47 15.71 0.26
N ASN A 144 -11.80 14.87 -0.53
CA ASN A 144 -11.33 13.56 -0.06
C ASN A 144 -10.30 13.73 1.05
N ILE A 145 -9.33 14.63 0.86
CA ILE A 145 -8.30 14.92 1.87
C ILE A 145 -8.95 15.39 3.18
N ALA A 146 -9.93 16.30 3.09
CA ALA A 146 -10.64 16.81 4.26
C ALA A 146 -11.42 15.71 4.98
N LEU A 147 -12.11 14.85 4.22
CA LEU A 147 -12.89 13.72 4.75
C LEU A 147 -12.00 12.71 5.49
N LEU A 148 -10.85 12.33 4.93
CA LEU A 148 -9.94 11.39 5.58
C LEU A 148 -9.27 11.98 6.82
N LYS A 149 -8.93 13.27 6.80
CA LYS A 149 -8.40 13.96 7.98
C LYS A 149 -9.42 14.10 9.10
N ALA A 150 -10.71 14.21 8.77
CA ALA A 150 -11.79 14.27 9.75
C ALA A 150 -12.05 12.91 10.43
N HIS A 151 -11.71 11.81 9.76
CA HIS A 151 -11.98 10.44 10.21
C HIS A 151 -10.70 9.57 10.26
N PRO A 152 -9.71 9.92 11.09
CA PRO A 152 -8.42 9.23 11.11
C PRO A 152 -8.52 7.78 11.60
N ALA A 153 -9.41 7.50 12.56
CA ALA A 153 -9.59 6.16 13.11
C ALA A 153 -10.26 5.22 12.09
N GLU A 154 -11.28 5.70 11.39
CA GLU A 154 -11.97 4.97 10.33
C GLU A 154 -11.05 4.74 9.14
N THR A 155 -10.25 5.75 8.76
CA THR A 155 -9.23 5.62 7.71
C THR A 155 -8.26 4.49 8.04
N ALA A 156 -7.71 4.46 9.25
CA ALA A 156 -6.78 3.40 9.67
C ALA A 156 -7.42 2.01 9.66
N ARG A 157 -8.68 1.88 10.13
CA ARG A 157 -9.41 0.61 10.09
C ARG A 157 -9.68 0.13 8.67
N LEU A 158 -10.07 1.03 7.77
CA LEU A 158 -10.34 0.67 6.38
C LEU A 158 -9.05 0.25 5.67
N MET A 159 -7.93 0.92 5.92
CA MET A 159 -6.61 0.49 5.42
C MET A 159 -6.26 -0.93 5.88
N GLN A 160 -6.42 -1.23 7.18
CA GLN A 160 -6.20 -2.57 7.72
C GLN A 160 -7.12 -3.61 7.08
N ALA A 161 -8.40 -3.27 6.90
CA ALA A 161 -9.39 -4.19 6.36
C ALA A 161 -9.16 -4.51 4.87
N MET A 162 -8.58 -3.58 4.12
CA MET A 162 -8.13 -3.80 2.74
C MET A 162 -6.76 -4.47 2.62
N GLY A 163 -6.10 -4.77 3.75
CA GLY A 163 -4.75 -5.33 3.75
C GLY A 163 -3.69 -4.36 3.21
N MET A 164 -3.98 -3.06 3.17
CA MET A 164 -2.98 -2.03 2.87
C MET A 164 -2.10 -1.87 4.12
N PRO A 165 -0.81 -2.24 4.11
CA PRO A 165 0.03 -2.06 5.28
C PRO A 165 0.17 -0.55 5.56
N PRO A 166 0.17 -0.10 6.83
CA PRO A 166 0.76 1.20 7.14
C PRO A 166 2.18 1.13 6.61
N SER A 167 2.60 2.10 5.80
CA SER A 167 3.95 2.14 5.23
C SER A 167 4.97 1.93 6.36
N SER A 168 5.48 0.72 6.47
CA SER A 168 6.51 0.36 7.42
C SER A 168 7.82 0.90 6.85
N THR A 169 8.12 2.14 7.19
CA THR A 169 9.47 2.70 7.11
C THR A 169 10.34 2.05 8.21
N PRO A 170 11.43 1.36 7.87
CA PRO A 170 12.56 1.20 8.79
C PRO A 170 13.28 2.54 9.02
#